data_AF-A0A934QKK8-F1
#
_entry.id   AF-A0A934QKK8-F1
#
_cell.length_a   1.000
_cell.length_b   1.000
_cell.length_c   1.000
_cell.angle_alpha   90.00
_cell.angle_beta   90.00
_cell.angle_gamma   90.00
#
_symmetry.space_group_name_H-M   'P 1'
#
loop_
_entity.id
_entity.type
_entity.pdbx_description
1 polymer ?
#
loop_
_entity_poly.entity_id
_entity_poly.type
_entity_poly.pdbx_seq_one_letter_code
_entity_poly.pdbx_strand_id
1 'polypeptide(L)' 'MSYQSNQQSAPGLSGHAGTHERTQILAAAFAAILFGVVLIAGVGFASPTTIHNAAHDSRHAFAFPCH' A
#
# COMPACT_ATOMS: atom_id res chain seq x y z
N MET A 1 1.15 34.82 27.98
CA MET A 1 1.43 34.31 26.63
C MET A 1 2.63 33.39 26.74
N SER A 2 2.39 32.09 26.74
CA SER A 2 3.37 31.04 27.04
C SER A 2 4.42 30.96 25.93
N TYR A 3 5.67 31.31 26.24
CA TYR A 3 6.81 30.91 25.42
C TYR A 3 6.89 29.39 25.48
N GLN A 4 6.38 28.73 24.43
CA GLN A 4 6.70 27.33 24.15
C GLN A 4 8.17 27.28 23.68
N SER A 5 9.09 27.66 24.54
CA SER A 5 10.52 27.58 24.30
C SER A 5 10.91 26.11 24.38
N ASN A 6 11.16 25.55 23.20
CA ASN A 6 12.34 24.74 22.97
C ASN A 6 12.46 23.48 23.85
N GLN A 7 11.66 22.47 23.54
CA GLN A 7 11.92 21.09 23.92
C GLN A 7 13.08 20.47 23.10
N GLN A 8 14.04 21.27 22.62
CA GLN A 8 15.29 20.79 22.04
C GLN A 8 16.32 20.61 23.16
N SER A 9 15.99 19.78 24.15
CA SER A 9 16.89 19.47 25.26
C SER A 9 17.87 18.36 24.85
N ALA A 10 19.13 18.80 24.66
CA ALA A 10 20.39 18.07 24.75
C ALA A 10 20.71 16.94 23.73
N PRO A 11 21.92 16.93 23.12
CA PRO A 11 22.47 15.76 22.46
C PRO A 11 22.99 14.77 23.51
N GLY A 12 22.06 14.05 24.16
CA GLY A 12 22.39 12.89 24.97
C GLY A 12 22.46 11.63 24.10
N LEU A 13 23.68 11.17 23.80
CA LEU A 13 24.02 9.77 23.41
C LEU A 13 22.92 8.98 22.68
N SER A 14 22.57 9.40 21.46
CA SER A 14 21.59 8.70 20.63
C SER A 14 22.23 7.53 19.86
N GLY A 15 22.70 6.52 20.60
CA GLY A 15 23.25 5.29 20.03
C GLY A 15 22.19 4.31 19.50
N HIS A 16 20.91 4.54 19.79
CA HIS A 16 19.81 3.59 19.51
C HIS A 16 18.55 4.21 18.89
N ALA A 17 18.43 5.54 18.75
CA ALA A 17 17.24 6.12 18.11
C ALA A 17 17.27 5.96 16.57
N GLY A 18 18.46 5.97 15.97
CA GLY A 18 18.62 5.85 14.52
C GLY A 18 18.38 4.44 13.95
N THR A 19 18.36 3.39 14.79
CA THR A 19 18.11 2.02 14.34
C THR A 19 16.61 1.77 14.14
N HIS A 20 15.78 2.22 15.08
CA HIS A 20 14.32 2.06 14.99
C HIS A 20 13.72 2.79 13.78
N GLU A 21 14.15 4.03 13.52
CA GLU A 21 13.69 4.79 12.36
C GLU A 21 14.10 4.12 11.04
N ARG A 22 15.35 3.68 10.92
CA ARG A 22 15.84 2.97 9.73
C ARG A 22 15.12 1.64 9.52
N THR A 23 14.88 0.87 10.59
CA THR A 23 14.10 -0.37 10.52
C THR A 23 12.66 -0.11 10.07
N GLN A 24 12.02 0.96 10.54
CA GLN A 24 10.68 1.35 10.09
C GLN A 24 10.65 1.76 8.61
N ILE A 25 11.63 2.55 8.16
CA ILE A 25 11.75 2.95 6.76
C ILE A 25 11.96 1.72 5.86
N LEU A 26 12.84 0.79 6.26
CA LEU A 26 13.08 -0.45 5.52
C LEU A 26 11.84 -1.34 5.47
N ALA A 27 11.10 -1.45 6.57
CA ALA A 27 9.85 -2.21 6.62
C ALA A 27 8.79 -1.60 5.68
N ALA A 28 8.63 -0.28 5.70
CA ALA A 28 7.70 0.43 4.82
C ALA A 28 8.09 0.30 3.34
N ALA A 29 9.38 0.45 3.02
CA ALA A 29 9.89 0.28 1.66
C ALA A 29 9.67 -1.15 1.14
N PHE A 30 9.93 -2.16 1.97
CA PHE A 30 9.69 -3.55 1.63
C PHE A 30 8.21 -3.84 1.39
N ALA A 31 7.33 -3.33 2.25
CA ALA A 31 5.88 -3.45 2.07
C ALA A 31 5.40 -2.78 0.77
N ALA A 32 5.91 -1.60 0.44
CA ALA A 32 5.59 -0.89 -0.80
C ALA A 32 6.06 -1.67 -2.05
N ILE A 33 7.25 -2.27 -2.01
CA ILE A 33 7.77 -3.10 -3.09
C ILE A 33 6.90 -4.34 -3.27
N LEU A 34 6.61 -5.08 -2.19
CA LEU A 34 5.75 -6.25 -2.26
C LEU A 34 4.36 -5.90 -2.82
N PHE A 35 3.79 -4.80 -2.35
CA PHE A 35 2.50 -4.32 -2.86
C PHE A 35 2.58 -4.04 -4.37
N GLY A 36 3.61 -3.35 -4.84
CA GLY A 36 3.84 -3.10 -6.26
C GLY A 36 3.99 -4.39 -7.08
N VAL A 37 4.73 -5.37 -6.59
CA VAL A 37 4.89 -6.68 -7.24
C VAL A 37 3.55 -7.41 -7.32
N VAL A 38 2.75 -7.39 -6.25
CA VAL A 38 1.40 -8.00 -6.26
C VAL A 38 0.50 -7.33 -7.28
N LEU A 39 0.53 -6.00 -7.43
CA LEU A 39 -0.25 -5.31 -8.45
C LEU A 39 0.20 -5.70 -9.86
N ILE A 40 1.51 -5.69 -10.13
CA ILE A 40 2.05 -6.05 -11.45
C ILE A 40 1.74 -7.51 -11.78
N ALA A 41 1.91 -8.43 -10.83
CA ALA A 41 1.57 -9.83 -11.02
C ALA A 41 0.05 -10.00 -11.21
N GLY A 42 -0.77 -9.40 -10.35
CA GLY A 42 -2.22 -9.47 -10.43
C GLY A 42 -2.76 -8.97 -11.77
N VAL A 43 -2.23 -7.85 -12.27
CA VAL A 43 -2.61 -7.30 -13.57
C VAL A 43 -1.96 -8.05 -14.74
N GLY A 44 -0.72 -8.52 -14.61
CA GLY A 44 0.00 -9.22 -15.68
C GLY A 44 -0.51 -10.65 -15.91
N PHE A 45 -0.97 -11.32 -14.86
CA PHE A 45 -1.62 -12.65 -14.92
C PHE A 45 -3.14 -12.56 -15.04
N ALA A 46 -3.71 -11.36 -15.06
CA ALA A 46 -5.10 -11.16 -15.40
C ALA A 46 -5.32 -11.53 -16.88
N SER A 47 -5.69 -12.78 -17.15
CA SER A 47 -6.03 -13.26 -18.48
C SER A 47 -7.06 -12.33 -19.12
N PRO A 48 -6.67 -11.54 -20.16
CA PRO A 48 -7.57 -10.55 -20.74
C PRO A 48 -8.83 -11.19 -21.28
N THR A 49 -8.73 -12.41 -21.81
CA THR A 49 -9.86 -13.18 -22.33
C THR A 49 -10.83 -13.60 -21.22
N THR A 50 -10.32 -14.02 -20.06
CA THR A 50 -11.15 -14.40 -18.91
C THR A 50 -11.87 -13.20 -18.32
N ILE A 51 -11.20 -12.05 -18.18
CA ILE A 51 -11.83 -10.81 -17.70
C ILE A 51 -12.84 -10.26 -18.72
N HIS A 52 -12.50 -10.31 -20.01
CA HIS A 52 -13.40 -9.87 -21.08
C HIS A 52 -14.66 -10.74 -21.12
N ASN A 53 -14.52 -12.07 -21.04
CA ASN A 53 -15.66 -13.00 -20.98
C ASN A 53 -16.47 -12.82 -19.69
N ALA A 54 -15.82 -12.64 -18.53
CA ALA A 54 -16.52 -12.39 -17.26
C ALA A 54 -17.28 -11.06 -17.26
N ALA A 55 -16.73 -10.01 -17.86
CA ALA A 55 -17.42 -8.73 -18.04
C ALA A 55 -18.61 -8.86 -19.01
N HIS A 56 -18.43 -9.63 -20.07
CA HIS A 56 -19.50 -9.96 -20.99
C HIS A 56 -20.61 -10.78 -20.30
N ASP A 57 -20.28 -11.78 -19.49
CA ASP A 57 -21.24 -12.59 -18.74
C ASP A 57 -21.93 -11.79 -17.64
N SER A 58 -21.22 -10.84 -17.03
CA SER A 58 -21.80 -9.92 -16.04
C SER A 58 -22.96 -9.12 -16.61
N ARG A 59 -22.83 -8.56 -17.83
CA ARG A 59 -23.94 -7.82 -18.45
C ARG A 59 -25.14 -8.71 -18.78
N HIS A 60 -24.91 -9.99 -19.04
CA HIS A 60 -25.97 -10.99 -19.26
C HIS A 60 -26.60 -11.45 -17.94
N ALA A 61 -25.84 -11.52 -16.86
CA ALA A 61 -26.34 -11.83 -15.52
C ALA A 61 -27.08 -10.65 -14.86
N PHE A 62 -26.68 -9.41 -15.15
CA PHE A 62 -27.34 -8.19 -14.65
C PHE A 62 -28.59 -7.81 -15.44
N ALA A 63 -28.79 -8.36 -16.65
CA ALA A 63 -30.08 -8.38 -17.32
C ALA A 63 -30.97 -9.46 -16.66
N PHE A 64 -31.40 -9.19 -15.42
CA PHE A 64 -32.45 -9.98 -14.79
C PHE A 64 -33.67 -10.02 -15.73
N PRO A 65 -34.27 -11.19 -15.98
CA PRO A 65 -35.49 -11.28 -16.78
C PRO A 65 -36.60 -10.52 -16.06
N CYS A 66 -36.92 -9.31 -16.53
CA CYS A 66 -38.26 -8.79 -16.34
C CYS A 66 -39.19 -9.64 -17.20
N HIS A 67 -40.24 -10.13 -16.55
CA HIS A 67 -41.37 -10.83 -17.15
C HIS A 67 -41.65 -10.47 -18.61
#